data_AF-A0A7Y4STT2-F1
#
_entry.id   AF-A0A7Y4STT2-F1
#
_cell.length_a   1.000
_cell.length_b   1.000
_cell.length_c   1.000
_cell.angle_alpha   90.00
_cell.angle_beta   90.00
_cell.angle_gamma   90.00
#
_symmetry.space_group_name_H-M   'P 1'
#
loop_
_entity.id
_entity.type
_entity.pdbx_description
1 polymer ?
#
loop_
_entity_poly.entity_id
_entity_poly.type
_entity_poly.pdbx_seq_one_letter_code
_entity_poly.pdbx_strand_id
1 'polypeptide(L)'
;MSGRLSDSAFEFYVGLGPPRSYQAVAQKYGVTKRAVVKHASRDKWSERLEKIEEEARAESDKRLATDMAEMHERHKRMLRAVASRAIAAIKEHPLSSGMEGVRAAELVIKMERLLAGESSERSTVSVEEVTRRELDRWLVPAGAADDEPDGD
;
A
#
# COMPACT_ATOMS: atom_id res chain seq x y z
N MET A 1 -36.01 31.49 4.23
CA MET A 1 -36.51 30.21 4.76
C MET A 1 -35.48 29.67 5.74
N SER A 2 -35.84 29.42 6.99
CA SER A 2 -34.91 28.90 8.01
C SER A 2 -35.01 27.37 8.03
N GLY A 3 -34.11 26.69 7.32
CA GLY A 3 -33.97 25.23 7.43
C GLY A 3 -33.38 24.89 8.79
N ARG A 4 -34.00 23.98 9.56
CA ARG A 4 -33.30 23.38 10.71
C ARG A 4 -32.26 22.40 10.17
N LEU A 5 -31.05 22.45 10.73
CA LEU A 5 -30.05 21.40 10.53
C LEU A 5 -30.61 20.09 11.09
N SER A 6 -30.63 19.04 10.26
CA SER A 6 -30.99 17.68 10.67
C SER A 6 -29.80 16.97 11.32
N ASP A 7 -30.07 15.94 12.11
CA ASP A 7 -29.03 15.11 12.73
C ASP A 7 -28.13 14.42 11.70
N SER A 8 -28.62 14.22 10.47
CA SER A 8 -27.84 13.70 9.32
C SER A 8 -26.84 14.71 8.73
N ALA A 9 -26.79 15.95 9.22
CA ALA A 9 -25.81 16.93 8.75
C ALA A 9 -24.37 16.51 9.05
N PHE A 10 -24.16 15.79 10.17
CA PHE A 10 -22.85 15.21 10.49
C PHE A 10 -22.46 14.10 9.50
N GLU A 11 -23.38 13.20 9.16
CA GLU A 11 -23.13 12.13 8.18
C GLU A 11 -22.74 12.70 6.82
N PHE A 12 -23.45 13.74 6.36
CA PHE A 12 -23.07 14.43 5.14
C PHE A 12 -21.68 15.08 5.26
N TYR A 13 -21.39 15.74 6.38
CA TYR A 13 -20.09 16.34 6.62
C TYR A 13 -18.94 15.31 6.60
N VAL A 14 -19.16 14.11 7.15
CA VAL A 14 -18.22 12.98 7.08
C VAL A 14 -18.07 12.47 5.66
N GLY A 15 -19.18 12.28 4.93
CA GLY A 15 -19.18 11.80 3.55
C GLY A 15 -18.47 12.70 2.54
N LEU A 16 -18.18 13.96 2.88
CA LEU A 16 -17.39 14.86 2.02
C LEU A 16 -15.91 14.47 1.95
N GLY A 17 -15.36 13.73 2.92
CA GLY A 17 -13.96 13.33 2.91
C GLY A 17 -12.98 14.52 2.97
N PRO A 18 -11.83 14.48 2.24
CA PRO A 18 -10.83 15.55 2.26
C PRO A 18 -11.35 16.97 1.96
N PRO A 19 -12.26 17.21 0.99
CA PRO A 19 -12.80 18.56 0.73
C PRO A 19 -13.90 18.99 1.72
N ARG A 20 -14.03 18.35 2.88
CA ARG A 20 -15.03 18.68 3.89
C ARG A 20 -14.97 20.15 4.31
N SER A 21 -16.14 20.78 4.36
CA SER A 21 -16.26 22.14 4.88
C SER A 21 -17.64 22.41 5.45
N TYR A 22 -17.71 23.21 6.51
CA TYR A 22 -18.99 23.71 7.03
C TYR A 22 -19.75 24.58 6.02
N GLN A 23 -19.04 25.14 5.04
CA GLN A 23 -19.66 25.89 3.95
C GLN A 23 -20.44 24.97 3.01
N ALA A 24 -19.91 23.81 2.66
CA ALA A 24 -20.61 22.82 1.85
C ALA A 24 -21.87 22.28 2.56
N VAL A 25 -21.79 22.06 3.88
CA VAL A 25 -22.95 21.68 4.70
C VAL A 25 -23.98 22.81 4.71
N ALA A 26 -23.56 24.07 4.90
CA ALA A 26 -24.44 25.22 4.91
C ALA A 26 -25.22 25.36 3.59
N GLN A 27 -24.54 25.19 2.45
CA GLN A 27 -25.15 25.21 1.12
C GLN A 27 -26.17 24.07 0.94
N LYS A 28 -25.83 22.83 1.34
CA LYS A 28 -26.75 21.69 1.22
C LYS A 28 -28.05 21.89 1.99
N TYR A 29 -27.96 22.43 3.21
CA TYR A 29 -29.13 22.57 4.10
C TYR A 29 -29.81 23.94 4.05
N GLY A 30 -29.32 24.86 3.19
CA GLY A 30 -29.90 26.20 3.05
C GLY A 30 -29.80 27.05 4.33
N VAL A 31 -28.74 26.86 5.11
CA VAL A 31 -28.49 27.56 6.39
C VAL A 31 -27.24 28.41 6.32
N THR A 32 -27.05 29.29 7.31
CA THR A 32 -25.80 30.06 7.40
C THR A 32 -24.66 29.19 7.94
N LYS A 33 -23.43 29.44 7.49
CA LYS A 33 -22.22 28.79 8.02
C LYS A 33 -22.10 28.92 9.54
N ARG A 34 -22.49 30.06 10.11
CA ARG A 34 -22.50 30.29 11.58
C ARG A 34 -23.43 29.31 12.31
N ALA A 35 -24.59 28.99 11.73
CA ALA A 35 -25.51 28.01 12.30
C ALA A 35 -24.89 26.60 12.31
N VAL A 36 -24.21 26.22 11.21
CA VAL A 36 -23.48 24.94 11.12
C VAL A 36 -22.37 24.88 12.16
N VAL A 37 -21.55 25.93 12.30
CA VAL A 37 -20.47 25.97 13.29
C VAL A 37 -21.00 25.82 14.72
N LYS A 38 -22.07 26.54 15.07
CA LYS A 38 -22.70 26.45 16.40
C LYS A 38 -23.25 25.04 16.68
N HIS A 39 -23.82 24.40 15.65
CA HIS A 39 -24.34 23.05 15.74
C HIS A 39 -23.21 22.03 15.87
N ALA A 40 -22.17 22.15 15.04
CA ALA A 40 -20.99 21.30 15.07
C ALA A 40 -20.21 21.40 16.39
N SER A 41 -20.13 22.59 16.99
CA SER A 41 -19.49 22.78 18.30
C SER A 41 -20.29 22.16 19.43
N ARG A 42 -21.62 22.31 19.40
CA ARG A 42 -22.52 21.74 20.42
C ARG A 42 -22.48 20.21 20.36
N ASP A 43 -22.47 19.65 19.16
CA ASP A 43 -22.55 18.20 18.93
C ASP A 43 -21.15 17.59 18.71
N LYS A 44 -20.09 18.35 19.02
CA LYS A 44 -18.68 17.92 19.07
C LYS A 44 -18.24 17.16 17.82
N TRP A 45 -18.54 17.71 16.64
CA TRP A 45 -18.28 17.03 15.36
C TRP A 45 -16.81 16.66 15.15
N SER A 46 -15.87 17.50 15.61
CA SER A 46 -14.44 17.19 15.52
C SER A 46 -14.05 15.95 16.32
N GLU A 47 -14.46 15.87 17.59
CA GLU A 47 -14.18 14.72 18.47
C GLU A 47 -14.82 13.43 17.92
N ARG A 48 -16.06 13.54 17.44
CA ARG A 48 -16.76 12.41 16.82
C ARG A 48 -16.07 11.92 15.55
N LEU A 49 -15.59 12.85 14.73
CA LEU A 49 -14.85 12.53 13.52
C LEU A 49 -13.54 11.84 13.84
N GLU A 50 -12.77 12.39 14.78
CA GLU A 50 -11.50 11.82 15.23
C GLU A 50 -11.68 10.39 15.71
N LYS A 51 -12.71 10.13 16.52
CA LYS A 51 -13.05 8.78 16.98
C LYS A 51 -13.39 7.84 15.82
N ILE A 52 -14.17 8.29 14.83
CA ILE A 52 -14.50 7.48 13.65
C ILE A 52 -13.26 7.17 12.82
N GLU A 53 -12.38 8.15 12.61
CA GLU A 53 -11.13 7.98 11.87
C GLU A 53 -10.16 7.04 12.59
N GLU A 54 -10.09 7.12 13.92
CA GLU A 54 -9.32 6.20 14.75
C GLU A 54 -9.86 4.77 14.66
N GLU A 55 -11.17 4.57 14.85
CA GLU A 55 -11.82 3.26 14.73
C GLU A 55 -11.65 2.67 13.31
N ALA A 56 -11.77 3.49 12.27
CA ALA A 56 -11.57 3.07 10.89
C ALA A 56 -10.11 2.66 10.62
N ARG A 57 -9.13 3.41 11.17
CA ARG A 57 -7.71 3.03 11.07
C ARG A 57 -7.44 1.72 11.80
N ALA A 58 -7.92 1.58 13.04
CA ALA A 58 -7.72 0.37 13.83
C ALA A 58 -8.30 -0.88 13.14
N GLU A 59 -9.50 -0.78 12.57
CA GLU A 59 -10.12 -1.90 11.85
C GLU A 59 -9.38 -2.18 10.53
N SER A 60 -8.93 -1.15 9.81
CA SER A 60 -8.09 -1.32 8.62
C SER A 60 -6.78 -2.03 8.95
N ASP A 61 -6.06 -1.60 9.99
CA ASP A 61 -4.80 -2.19 10.42
C ASP A 61 -4.98 -3.65 10.85
N LYS A 62 -6.06 -3.92 11.60
CA LYS A 62 -6.43 -5.28 11.99
C LYS A 62 -6.69 -6.17 10.78
N ARG A 63 -7.46 -5.67 9.80
CA ARG A 63 -7.74 -6.41 8.57
C ARG A 63 -6.46 -6.69 7.77
N LEU A 64 -5.59 -5.70 7.62
CA LEU A 64 -4.29 -5.87 6.96
C LEU A 64 -3.44 -6.95 7.67
N ALA A 65 -3.38 -6.92 9.00
CA ALA A 65 -2.67 -7.92 9.78
C ALA A 65 -3.25 -9.33 9.59
N THR A 66 -4.58 -9.47 9.57
CA THR A 66 -5.26 -10.74 9.28
C THR A 66 -4.96 -11.24 7.87
N ASP A 67 -5.08 -10.38 6.85
CA ASP A 67 -4.83 -10.74 5.45
C ASP A 67 -3.37 -11.20 5.26
N MET A 68 -2.41 -10.52 5.91
CA MET A 68 -1.00 -10.93 5.93
C MET A 68 -0.80 -12.29 6.60
N ALA A 69 -1.42 -12.53 7.75
CA ALA A 69 -1.32 -13.80 8.45
C ALA A 69 -1.90 -14.97 7.62
N GLU A 70 -3.08 -14.76 7.01
CA GLU A 70 -3.70 -15.76 6.13
C GLU A 70 -2.86 -16.05 4.90
N MET A 71 -2.28 -15.01 4.28
CA MET A 71 -1.35 -15.14 3.18
C MET A 71 -0.12 -15.96 3.59
N HIS A 72 0.50 -15.64 4.73
CA HIS A 72 1.65 -16.38 5.25
C HIS A 72 1.31 -17.86 5.49
N GLU A 73 0.15 -18.17 6.07
CA GLU A 73 -0.26 -19.55 6.29
C GLU A 73 -0.51 -20.31 4.98
N ARG A 74 -1.15 -19.67 3.99
CA ARG A 74 -1.31 -20.25 2.65
C ARG A 74 0.04 -20.54 2.01
N HIS A 75 0.98 -19.59 2.06
CA HIS A 75 2.32 -19.76 1.49
C HIS A 75 3.10 -20.86 2.19
N LYS A 76 3.03 -20.95 3.53
CA LYS A 76 3.65 -22.06 4.28
C LYS A 76 3.09 -23.43 3.87
N ARG A 77 1.77 -23.55 3.67
CA ARG A 77 1.17 -24.82 3.22
C ARG A 77 1.66 -25.20 1.82
N MET A 78 1.71 -24.24 0.90
CA MET A 78 2.24 -24.45 -0.45
C MET A 78 3.72 -24.87 -0.41
N LEU A 79 4.54 -24.17 0.38
CA LEU A 79 5.96 -24.50 0.55
C LEU A 79 6.15 -25.92 1.09
N ARG A 80 5.38 -26.32 2.11
CA ARG A 80 5.42 -27.70 2.63
C ARG A 80 5.08 -28.73 1.56
N ALA A 81 4.02 -28.50 0.77
CA ALA A 81 3.63 -29.40 -0.31
C ALA A 81 4.72 -29.52 -1.39
N VAL A 82 5.34 -28.40 -1.77
CA VAL A 82 6.46 -28.38 -2.71
C VAL A 82 7.67 -29.11 -2.13
N ALA A 83 8.03 -28.85 -0.87
CA ALA A 83 9.14 -29.51 -0.19
C ALA A 83 8.95 -31.02 -0.12
N SER A 84 7.74 -31.50 0.21
CA SER A 84 7.43 -32.93 0.22
C SER A 84 7.61 -33.57 -1.16
N ARG A 85 7.19 -32.89 -2.25
CA ARG A 85 7.39 -33.37 -3.62
C ARG A 85 8.86 -33.37 -4.02
N ALA A 86 9.62 -32.33 -3.64
CA ALA A 86 11.05 -32.26 -3.90
C ALA A 86 11.81 -33.39 -3.19
N ILE A 87 11.49 -33.68 -1.93
CA ILE A 87 12.08 -34.81 -1.18
C ILE A 87 11.75 -36.13 -1.86
N ALA A 88 10.51 -36.32 -2.33
CA ALA A 88 10.12 -37.54 -3.07
C ALA A 88 10.92 -37.68 -4.37
N ALA A 89 11.06 -36.60 -5.15
CA ALA A 89 11.83 -36.58 -6.38
C ALA A 89 13.33 -36.89 -6.14
N ILE A 90 13.92 -36.37 -5.07
CA ILE A 90 15.31 -36.67 -4.70
C ILE A 90 15.48 -38.15 -4.29
N LYS A 91 14.47 -38.78 -3.68
CA LYS A 91 14.51 -40.22 -3.37
C LYS A 91 14.45 -41.08 -4.63
N GLU A 92 13.62 -40.67 -5.60
CA GLU A 92 13.43 -41.38 -6.87
C GLU A 92 14.60 -41.16 -7.84
N HIS A 93 15.19 -39.96 -7.80
CA HIS A 93 16.36 -39.55 -8.56
C HIS A 93 17.44 -39.03 -7.61
N PRO A 94 18.20 -39.94 -6.95
CA PRO A 94 19.27 -39.55 -6.05
C PRO A 94 20.33 -38.70 -6.77
N LEU A 95 20.91 -37.76 -6.03
CA LEU A 95 22.03 -36.96 -6.51
C LEU A 95 23.12 -37.90 -7.04
N SER A 96 23.41 -37.77 -8.32
CA SER A 96 24.22 -38.71 -9.09
C SER A 96 25.73 -38.50 -8.90
N SER A 97 26.11 -37.37 -8.30
CA SER A 97 27.51 -37.02 -8.06
C SER A 97 27.70 -36.05 -6.88
N GLY A 98 28.91 -36.03 -6.31
CA GLY A 98 29.28 -35.08 -5.25
C GLY A 98 29.11 -33.60 -5.67
N MET A 99 29.39 -33.26 -6.93
CA MET A 99 29.19 -31.90 -7.46
C MET A 99 27.72 -31.47 -7.49
N GLU A 100 26.80 -32.41 -7.71
CA GLU A 100 25.37 -32.14 -7.64
C GLU A 100 24.93 -31.81 -6.21
N GLY A 101 25.47 -32.56 -5.22
CA GLY A 101 25.26 -32.27 -3.80
C GLY A 101 25.83 -30.93 -3.35
N VAL A 102 27.01 -30.55 -3.84
CA VAL A 102 27.60 -29.23 -3.55
C VAL A 102 26.72 -28.09 -4.07
N ARG A 103 26.19 -28.20 -5.30
CA ARG A 103 25.27 -27.19 -5.86
C ARG A 103 23.94 -27.11 -5.10
N ALA A 104 23.39 -28.26 -4.70
CA ALA A 104 22.19 -28.30 -3.88
C ALA A 104 22.41 -27.63 -2.51
N ALA A 105 23.54 -27.91 -1.86
CA ALA A 105 23.91 -27.28 -0.59
C ALA A 105 24.10 -25.76 -0.73
N GLU A 106 24.77 -25.30 -1.79
CA GLU A 106 24.94 -23.86 -2.05
C GLU A 106 23.60 -23.15 -2.22
N LEU A 107 22.65 -23.75 -2.95
CA LEU A 107 21.32 -23.18 -3.16
C LEU A 107 20.53 -23.08 -1.84
N VAL A 108 20.57 -24.10 -0.99
CA VAL A 108 19.93 -24.07 0.33
C VAL A 108 20.52 -22.94 1.19
N ILE A 109 21.84 -22.80 1.23
CA ILE A 109 22.51 -21.74 1.99
C ILE A 109 22.08 -20.34 1.51
N LYS A 110 21.98 -20.13 0.19
CA LYS A 110 21.50 -18.84 -0.37
C LYS A 110 20.06 -18.54 0.00
N MET A 111 19.20 -19.56 0.03
CA MET A 111 17.79 -19.42 0.41
C MET A 111 17.62 -19.10 1.89
N GLU A 112 18.38 -19.75 2.78
CA GLU A 112 18.38 -19.45 4.22
C GLU A 112 18.81 -17.99 4.47
N ARG A 113 19.83 -17.50 3.75
CA ARG A 113 20.25 -16.10 3.81
C ARG A 113 19.15 -15.13 3.37
N LEU A 114 18.47 -15.42 2.26
CA LEU A 114 17.32 -14.60 1.82
C LEU A 114 16.22 -14.54 2.87
N LEU A 115 15.88 -15.67 3.48
CA LEU A 115 14.85 -15.74 4.52
C LEU A 115 15.26 -14.99 5.79
N ALA A 116 16.56 -14.94 6.11
CA ALA A 116 17.13 -14.15 7.19
C ALA A 116 17.21 -12.63 6.87
N GLY A 117 16.83 -12.22 5.66
CA GLY A 117 16.92 -10.82 5.22
C GLY A 117 18.32 -10.41 4.75
N GLU A 118 19.24 -11.35 4.59
CA GLU A 118 20.53 -11.10 3.96
C GLU A 118 20.38 -11.09 2.43
N SER A 119 20.95 -10.09 1.77
CA SER A 119 20.96 -10.04 0.29
C SER A 119 21.72 -11.24 -0.26
N SER A 120 21.03 -12.16 -0.96
CA SER A 120 21.69 -13.29 -1.63
C SER A 120 22.29 -12.93 -2.97
N GLU A 121 21.91 -11.78 -3.52
CA GLU A 121 22.55 -11.20 -4.68
C GLU A 121 23.45 -10.07 -4.23
N ARG A 122 24.66 -10.04 -4.77
CA ARG A 122 25.53 -8.87 -4.70
C ARG A 122 24.94 -7.82 -5.67
N SER A 123 23.75 -7.30 -5.41
CA SER A 123 23.19 -6.16 -6.12
C SER A 123 23.60 -4.89 -5.38
N THR A 124 24.89 -4.57 -5.43
CA THR A 124 25.35 -3.19 -5.20
C THR A 124 24.95 -2.36 -6.41
N VAL A 125 23.66 -2.20 -6.67
CA VAL A 125 23.22 -1.11 -7.54
C VAL A 125 23.29 0.12 -6.65
N SER A 126 24.25 1.00 -6.92
CA SER A 126 24.35 2.25 -6.15
C SER A 126 23.01 2.97 -6.23
N VAL A 127 22.56 3.54 -5.12
CA VAL A 127 21.37 4.41 -5.09
C VAL A 127 21.47 5.47 -6.20
N GLU A 128 22.68 5.95 -6.49
CA GLU A 128 22.94 6.91 -7.57
C GLU A 128 22.61 6.36 -8.96
N GLU A 129 22.77 5.07 -9.20
CA GLU A 129 22.49 4.42 -10.48
C GLU A 129 20.98 4.26 -10.69
N VAL A 130 20.24 3.95 -9.63
CA VAL A 130 18.76 3.96 -9.64
C VAL A 130 18.23 5.38 -9.82
N THR A 131 18.77 6.34 -9.08
CA THR A 131 18.36 7.75 -9.17
C THR A 131 18.66 8.34 -10.56
N ARG A 132 19.82 8.04 -11.15
CA ARG A 132 20.15 8.47 -12.52
C ARG A 132 19.19 7.89 -13.54
N ARG A 133 18.90 6.59 -13.45
CA ARG A 133 17.97 5.91 -14.36
C ARG A 133 16.56 6.49 -14.29
N GLU A 134 16.08 6.81 -13.10
CA GLU A 134 14.79 7.47 -12.93
C GLU A 134 14.84 8.92 -13.43
N LEU A 135 15.90 9.69 -13.14
CA LEU A 135 16.05 11.06 -13.65
C LEU A 135 16.04 11.10 -15.18
N ASP A 136 16.79 10.23 -15.86
CA ASP A 136 16.82 10.17 -17.33
C ASP A 136 15.47 9.77 -17.94
N ARG A 137 14.65 9.00 -17.20
CA ARG A 137 13.31 8.61 -17.62
C ARG A 137 12.31 9.76 -17.56
N TRP A 138 12.44 10.63 -16.55
CA TRP A 138 11.46 11.69 -16.25
C TRP A 138 11.89 13.07 -16.73
N LEU A 139 13.17 13.28 -17.01
CA LEU A 139 13.72 14.54 -17.50
C LEU A 139 14.10 14.40 -18.97
N VAL A 140 13.21 14.85 -19.85
CA VAL A 140 13.58 15.20 -21.22
C VAL A 140 14.30 16.55 -21.16
N PRO A 141 15.45 16.75 -21.84
CA PRO A 141 16.10 18.05 -21.90
C PRO A 141 15.12 19.13 -22.38
N ALA A 142 15.02 20.23 -21.63
CA ALA A 142 14.27 21.41 -22.04
C ALA A 142 14.89 21.95 -23.34
N GLY A 143 14.31 21.57 -24.47
CA GLY A 143 14.83 21.87 -25.81
C GLY A 143 14.55 20.80 -26.86
N ALA A 144 14.11 19.59 -26.49
CA ALA A 144 13.80 18.52 -27.45
C ALA A 144 12.34 18.49 -27.94
N ALA A 145 11.53 19.50 -27.60
CA ALA A 145 10.11 19.56 -27.95
C ALA A 145 9.76 20.60 -29.05
N ASP A 146 10.75 21.31 -29.60
CA ASP A 146 10.51 22.41 -30.54
C ASP A 146 10.99 22.13 -31.99
N ASP A 147 11.27 20.88 -32.34
CA ASP A 147 11.44 20.49 -33.75
C ASP A 147 10.11 19.93 -34.30
N GLU A 148 9.10 20.80 -34.40
CA GLU A 148 8.04 20.62 -35.40
C GLU A 148 8.61 21.08 -36.75
N PRO A 149 8.65 20.21 -37.78
CA PRO A 149 9.11 20.62 -39.09
C PRO A 149 8.02 21.44 -39.77
N ASP A 150 8.18 22.77 -39.78
CA ASP A 150 7.48 23.63 -40.74
C ASP A 150 7.94 23.25 -42.16
N GLY A 151 7.02 22.73 -42.97
CA GLY A 151 7.29 22.30 -44.33
C GLY A 151 6.07 22.40 -45.24
N ASP A 152 6.01 23.53 -45.96
CA ASP A 152 5.32 23.89 -47.22
C ASP A 152 3.88 23.41 -47.51
#